data_AF-A0A2M9G7N5-F1
#
_entry.id   AF-A0A2M9G7N5-F1
#
_cell.length_a   1.000
_cell.length_b   1.000
_cell.length_c   1.000
_cell.angle_alpha   90.00
_cell.angle_beta   90.00
_cell.angle_gamma   90.00
#
_symmetry.space_group_name_H-M   'P 1'
#
loop_
_entity.id
_entity.type
_entity.pdbx_description
1 polymer ?
#
loop_
_entity_poly.entity_id
_entity_poly.type
_entity_poly.pdbx_seq_one_letter_code
_entity_poly.pdbx_strand_id
1 'polypeptide(L)'
;MTPPEDVVAYAGESRDGLTAVDPEKVVTQLKTVYDPEIPVDIYELGLIYRLDCKDNGDIDVDMTLTAPACPVAEEIPQWVADAVVKTEGAGKVMVQLVFEPPWTPDRMSDEARLELDMF
;
A
#
# COMPACT_ATOMS: atom_id res chain seq x y z
N MET A 1 -7.90 -2.65 -27.10
CA MET A 1 -8.36 -2.62 -25.70
C MET A 1 -7.12 -2.40 -24.88
N THR A 2 -6.79 -1.13 -24.63
CA THR A 2 -5.72 -0.78 -23.71
C THR A 2 -6.24 -1.20 -22.33
N PRO A 3 -5.50 -2.01 -21.54
CA PRO A 3 -5.91 -2.24 -20.16
C PRO A 3 -6.09 -0.88 -19.48
N PRO A 4 -7.09 -0.72 -18.60
CA PRO A 4 -7.24 0.51 -17.83
C PRO A 4 -5.91 0.77 -17.15
N GLU A 5 -5.45 2.01 -17.30
CA GLU A 5 -4.14 2.50 -16.91
C GLU A 5 -3.84 2.03 -15.47
N ASP A 6 -2.75 1.29 -15.27
CA ASP A 6 -2.26 0.95 -13.94
C ASP A 6 -2.22 2.23 -13.09
N VAL A 7 -3.04 2.30 -12.05
CA VAL A 7 -3.06 3.48 -11.17
C VAL A 7 -1.76 3.43 -10.37
N VAL A 8 -0.82 4.29 -10.73
CA VAL A 8 0.46 4.41 -10.05
C VAL A 8 0.54 5.77 -9.37
N ALA A 9 0.66 5.75 -8.06
CA ALA A 9 0.96 6.93 -7.26
C ALA A 9 2.45 7.02 -6.99
N TYR A 10 2.94 8.25 -6.86
CA TYR A 10 4.34 8.53 -6.54
C TYR A 10 4.40 9.55 -5.41
N ALA A 11 5.36 9.37 -4.51
CA ALA A 11 5.68 10.35 -3.49
C ALA A 11 7.19 10.43 -3.26
N GLY A 12 7.65 11.61 -2.83
CA GLY A 12 9.05 11.85 -2.55
C GLY A 12 9.93 11.98 -3.78
N GLU A 13 11.23 12.07 -3.53
CA GLU A 13 12.25 12.30 -4.55
C GLU A 13 13.43 11.38 -4.26
N SER A 14 13.98 10.76 -5.30
CA SER A 14 15.22 9.98 -5.18
C SER A 14 16.35 10.91 -4.73
N ARG A 15 17.06 10.54 -3.67
CA ARG A 15 18.18 11.31 -3.12
C ARG A 15 19.44 10.47 -3.11
N ASP A 16 20.55 11.09 -3.52
CA ASP A 16 21.86 10.45 -3.54
C ASP A 16 22.38 10.24 -2.11
N GLY A 17 22.94 9.06 -1.83
CA GLY A 17 23.46 8.71 -0.50
C GLY A 17 22.44 8.15 0.50
N LEU A 18 21.21 7.86 0.08
CA LEU A 18 20.27 7.06 0.87
C LEU A 18 20.65 5.57 0.84
N THR A 19 20.22 4.87 1.88
CA THR A 19 20.38 3.42 2.06
C THR A 19 19.03 2.74 2.13
N ALA A 20 18.99 1.41 2.01
CA ALA A 20 17.79 0.62 2.22
C ALA A 20 17.02 1.07 3.47
N VAL A 21 15.73 1.36 3.29
CA VAL A 21 14.83 1.67 4.39
C VAL A 21 14.47 0.38 5.10
N ASP A 22 14.34 0.45 6.41
CA ASP A 22 13.89 -0.68 7.20
C ASP A 22 12.40 -0.99 6.88
N PRO A 23 12.08 -2.20 6.38
CA PRO A 23 10.72 -2.54 5.97
C PRO A 23 9.74 -2.47 7.14
N GLU A 24 10.17 -2.69 8.39
CA GLU A 24 9.29 -2.58 9.56
C GLU A 24 8.79 -1.14 9.77
N LYS A 25 9.64 -0.15 9.47
CA LYS A 25 9.24 1.27 9.53
C LYS A 25 8.22 1.60 8.44
N VAL A 26 8.37 1.02 7.26
CA VAL A 26 7.42 1.20 6.15
C VAL A 26 6.07 0.56 6.50
N VAL A 27 6.07 -0.67 7.01
CA VAL A 27 4.86 -1.34 7.51
C VAL A 27 4.15 -0.51 8.57
N THR A 28 4.90 0.11 9.48
CA THR A 28 4.32 1.01 10.49
C THR A 28 3.58 2.20 9.85
N GLN A 29 4.11 2.78 8.77
CA GLN A 29 3.40 3.83 8.02
C GLN A 29 2.19 3.29 7.27
N LEU A 30 2.27 2.09 6.68
CA LEU A 30 1.14 1.45 6.00
C LEU A 30 -0.03 1.21 6.97
N LYS A 31 0.26 0.82 8.21
CA LYS A 31 -0.74 0.66 9.29
C LYS A 31 -1.43 1.95 9.72
N THR A 32 -0.93 3.12 9.32
CA THR A 32 -1.60 4.41 9.56
C THR A 32 -2.67 4.75 8.53
N VAL A 33 -2.71 4.01 7.41
CA VAL A 33 -3.68 4.18 6.33
C VAL A 33 -4.80 3.16 6.53
N TYR A 34 -6.01 3.68 6.66
CA TYR A 34 -7.22 2.89 6.89
C TYR A 34 -8.11 2.93 5.65
N ASP A 35 -8.82 1.84 5.40
CA ASP A 35 -9.82 1.80 4.33
C ASP A 35 -11.06 2.63 4.76
N PRO A 36 -11.61 3.50 3.90
CA PRO A 36 -12.77 4.32 4.25
C PRO A 36 -14.08 3.51 4.33
N GLU A 37 -14.15 2.34 3.68
CA GLU A 37 -15.30 1.44 3.70
C GLU A 37 -15.21 0.47 4.89
N ILE A 38 -13.99 0.04 5.24
CA ILE A 38 -13.72 -0.89 6.34
C ILE A 38 -12.75 -0.23 7.35
N PRO A 39 -13.12 0.00 8.61
CA PRO A 39 -12.30 0.73 9.60
C PRO A 39 -11.12 -0.10 10.13
N VAL A 40 -10.39 -0.78 9.25
CA VAL A 40 -9.22 -1.62 9.48
C VAL A 40 -8.10 -1.09 8.58
N ASP A 41 -6.86 -1.24 9.01
CA ASP A 41 -5.72 -0.79 8.22
C ASP A 41 -5.50 -1.67 6.97
N ILE A 42 -4.99 -1.05 5.91
CA ILE A 42 -4.79 -1.71 4.61
C ILE A 42 -3.79 -2.87 4.69
N TYR A 43 -2.91 -2.87 5.69
CA TYR A 43 -1.91 -3.91 5.87
C TYR A 43 -2.54 -5.17 6.48
N GLU A 44 -3.29 -5.04 7.57
CA GLU A 44 -4.01 -6.15 8.22
C GLU A 44 -5.17 -6.68 7.35
N LEU A 45 -5.77 -5.83 6.51
CA LEU A 45 -6.71 -6.27 5.47
C LEU A 45 -6.07 -7.14 4.38
N GLY A 46 -4.73 -7.17 4.31
CA GLY A 46 -4.00 -7.92 3.28
C GLY A 46 -4.14 -7.28 1.90
N LEU A 47 -4.28 -5.96 1.83
CA LEU A 47 -4.32 -5.22 0.56
C LEU A 47 -2.93 -4.99 -0.02
N ILE A 48 -1.87 -5.11 0.78
CA ILE A 48 -0.49 -4.99 0.33
C ILE A 48 0.00 -6.35 -0.17
N TYR A 49 0.29 -6.45 -1.47
CA TYR A 49 0.77 -7.67 -2.11
C TYR A 49 2.28 -7.75 -2.17
N ARG A 50 2.94 -6.60 -2.37
CA ARG A 50 4.40 -6.52 -2.45
C ARG A 50 4.88 -5.25 -1.77
N LEU A 51 5.99 -5.38 -1.05
CA LEU A 51 6.77 -4.27 -0.52
C LEU A 51 8.23 -4.53 -0.84
N ASP A 52 8.83 -3.68 -1.66
CA ASP A 52 10.21 -3.77 -2.13
C ASP A 52 10.97 -2.51 -1.69
N CYS A 53 11.87 -2.65 -0.72
CA CYS A 53 12.73 -1.56 -0.25
C CYS A 53 14.10 -1.70 -0.92
N LYS A 54 14.40 -0.81 -1.87
CA LYS A 54 15.65 -0.84 -2.62
C LYS A 54 16.82 -0.30 -1.81
N ASP A 55 18.02 -0.72 -2.16
CA ASP A 55 19.26 -0.31 -1.50
C ASP A 55 19.54 1.21 -1.55
N ASN A 56 18.92 1.92 -2.49
CA ASN A 56 19.02 3.37 -2.66
C ASN A 56 17.96 4.15 -1.86
N GLY A 57 17.18 3.47 -1.01
CA GLY A 57 16.10 4.08 -0.22
C GLY A 57 14.79 4.25 -0.97
N ASP A 58 14.72 3.89 -2.26
CA ASP A 58 13.46 3.85 -3.00
C ASP A 58 12.58 2.69 -2.53
N ILE A 59 11.26 2.89 -2.61
CA ILE A 59 10.28 1.92 -2.13
C ILE A 59 9.24 1.69 -3.23
N ASP A 60 9.08 0.44 -3.67
CA ASP A 60 7.98 0.05 -4.53
C ASP A 60 6.95 -0.78 -3.74
N VAL A 61 5.68 -0.42 -3.85
CA VAL A 61 4.57 -1.08 -3.16
C VAL A 61 3.54 -1.50 -4.20
N ASP A 62 3.23 -2.80 -4.26
CA ASP A 62 2.09 -3.28 -5.05
C ASP A 62 0.94 -3.54 -4.09
N MET A 63 -0.20 -2.88 -4.33
CA MET A 63 -1.39 -3.02 -3.51
C MET A 63 -2.62 -3.29 -4.34
N THR A 64 -3.69 -3.75 -3.71
CA THR A 64 -4.98 -3.99 -4.32
C THR A 64 -6.09 -3.30 -3.53
N LEU A 65 -7.33 -3.39 -4.00
CA LEU A 65 -8.49 -2.84 -3.32
C LEU A 65 -9.59 -3.88 -3.19
N THR A 66 -10.41 -3.68 -2.16
CA THR A 66 -11.63 -4.46 -1.93
C THR A 66 -12.66 -4.25 -3.06
N ALA A 67 -12.68 -3.06 -3.68
CA ALA A 67 -13.59 -2.72 -4.78
C ALA A 67 -12.92 -1.85 -5.87
N PRO A 68 -12.91 -2.30 -7.15
CA PRO A 68 -12.30 -1.55 -8.26
C PRO A 68 -13.15 -0.37 -8.79
N ALA A 69 -14.39 -0.23 -8.31
CA ALA A 69 -15.37 0.71 -8.87
C ALA A 69 -15.60 1.99 -8.03
N CYS A 70 -14.90 2.15 -6.90
CA CYS A 70 -15.08 3.30 -6.03
C CYS A 70 -14.20 4.47 -6.52
N PRO A 71 -14.70 5.71 -6.67
CA PRO A 71 -13.88 6.86 -7.08
C PRO A 71 -12.71 7.15 -6.12
N VAL A 72 -12.77 6.65 -4.88
CA VAL A 72 -11.70 6.77 -3.87
C VAL A 72 -10.55 5.78 -4.12
N ALA A 73 -10.76 4.77 -4.98
CA ALA A 73 -9.75 3.78 -5.37
C ALA A 73 -8.48 4.42 -5.97
N GLU A 74 -8.63 5.57 -6.63
CA GLU A 74 -7.50 6.31 -7.20
C GLU A 74 -6.77 7.17 -6.16
N GLU A 75 -7.42 7.50 -5.03
CA GLU A 75 -6.82 8.32 -3.97
C GLU A 75 -6.08 7.49 -2.92
N ILE A 76 -6.50 6.26 -2.66
CA ILE A 76 -5.85 5.37 -1.68
C ILE A 76 -4.36 5.15 -2.01
N PRO A 77 -3.95 4.79 -3.24
CA PRO A 77 -2.54 4.64 -3.59
C PRO A 77 -1.72 5.90 -3.30
N GLN A 78 -2.31 7.08 -3.51
CA GLN A 78 -1.67 8.35 -3.21
C GLN A 78 -1.50 8.55 -1.71
N TRP A 79 -2.52 8.27 -0.89
CA TRP A 79 -2.40 8.34 0.57
C TRP A 79 -1.35 7.38 1.12
N VAL A 80 -1.24 6.18 0.53
CA VAL A 80 -0.20 5.21 0.86
C VAL A 80 1.18 5.76 0.52
N ALA A 81 1.36 6.30 -0.69
CA ALA A 81 2.63 6.90 -1.10
C ALA A 81 3.05 8.04 -0.15
N ASP A 82 2.10 8.92 0.19
CA ASP A 82 2.30 10.05 1.11
C ASP A 82 2.55 9.63 2.56
N ALA A 83 2.03 8.47 3.00
CA ALA A 83 2.35 7.91 4.30
C ALA A 83 3.75 7.30 4.31
N VAL A 84 4.06 6.46 3.32
CA VAL A 84 5.34 5.74 3.22
C VAL A 84 6.51 6.68 3.02
N VAL A 85 6.37 7.76 2.26
CA VAL A 85 7.44 8.76 2.05
C VAL A 85 7.84 9.50 3.33
N LYS A 86 6.97 9.52 4.36
CA LYS A 86 7.31 10.11 5.67
C LYS A 86 8.26 9.23 6.47
N THR A 87 8.52 8.00 6.01
CA THR A 87 9.50 7.11 6.63
C THR A 87 10.88 7.73 6.55
N GLU A 88 11.57 7.78 7.68
CA GLU A 88 12.94 8.29 7.74
C GLU A 88 13.86 7.45 6.85
N GLY A 89 14.47 8.09 5.85
CA GLY A 89 15.32 7.44 4.85
C GLY A 89 14.62 7.05 3.54
N ALA A 90 13.30 7.27 3.42
CA ALA A 90 12.59 7.04 2.17
C ALA A 90 13.02 8.05 1.09
N GLY A 91 13.37 7.50 -0.07
CA GLY A 91 13.66 8.23 -1.30
C GLY A 91 12.40 8.40 -2.14
N LYS A 92 12.41 7.82 -3.34
CA LYS A 92 11.22 7.78 -4.20
C LYS A 92 10.34 6.61 -3.79
N VAL A 93 9.08 6.91 -3.50
CA VAL A 93 8.04 5.92 -3.25
C VAL A 93 7.16 5.79 -4.48
N MET A 94 6.92 4.56 -4.92
CA MET A 94 5.99 4.20 -5.98
C MET A 94 4.97 3.22 -5.42
N VAL A 95 3.69 3.51 -5.61
CA VAL A 95 2.60 2.62 -5.19
C VAL A 95 1.80 2.27 -6.43
N GLN A 96 1.82 1.00 -6.82
CA GLN A 96 1.07 0.49 -7.96
C GLN A 96 -0.18 -0.26 -7.47
N LEU A 97 -1.33 0.13 -8.02
CA LEU A 97 -2.57 -0.58 -7.81
C LEU A 97 -2.68 -1.75 -8.81
N VAL A 98 -2.68 -2.97 -8.30
CA VAL A 98 -2.86 -4.21 -9.06
C VAL A 98 -4.25 -4.79 -8.81
N PHE A 99 -4.96 -5.08 -9.90
CA PHE A 99 -6.30 -5.68 -9.86
C PHE A 99 -6.27 -7.20 -10.02
N GLU A 100 -5.15 -7.76 -10.49
CA GLU A 100 -4.97 -9.20 -10.67
C GLU A 100 -3.79 -9.70 -9.83
N PRO A 101 -3.99 -10.69 -8.94
CA PRO A 101 -5.25 -11.38 -8.64
C PRO A 101 -6.22 -10.51 -7.79
N PRO A 102 -7.55 -10.70 -7.94
CA PRO A 102 -8.51 -9.97 -7.12
C PRO A 102 -8.31 -10.28 -5.64
N TRP A 103 -8.49 -9.27 -4.80
CA TRP A 103 -8.47 -9.47 -3.36
C TRP A 103 -9.60 -10.39 -2.92
N THR A 104 -9.33 -11.20 -1.90
CA THR A 104 -10.34 -12.07 -1.28
C THR A 104 -10.20 -11.98 0.23
N PRO A 105 -11.30 -12.05 1.00
CA PRO A 105 -11.26 -11.96 2.46
C PRO A 105 -10.43 -13.06 3.13
N ASP A 106 -10.11 -14.15 2.41
CA ASP A 106 -9.17 -15.16 2.88
C ASP A 106 -7.73 -14.63 3.05
N ARG A 107 -7.41 -13.46 2.48
CA ARG A 107 -6.10 -12.81 2.64
C ARG A 107 -5.98 -11.94 3.89
N MET A 108 -7.08 -11.68 4.61
CA MET A 108 -7.03 -10.94 5.87
C MET A 108 -6.28 -11.70 6.95
N SER A 109 -5.51 -10.98 7.78
CA SER A 109 -4.94 -11.50 9.03
C SER A 109 -6.04 -12.06 9.95
N ASP A 110 -5.71 -13.02 10.81
CA ASP A 110 -6.64 -13.55 11.83
C ASP A 110 -7.19 -12.43 12.74
N GLU A 111 -6.40 -11.38 13.01
CA GLU A 111 -6.81 -10.19 13.77
C GLU A 111 -7.90 -9.38 13.04
N ALA A 112 -7.72 -9.09 11.75
CA ALA A 112 -8.72 -8.36 10.94
C ALA A 112 -10.05 -9.14 10.79
N ARG A 113 -9.98 -10.48 10.69
CA ARG A 113 -11.18 -11.34 10.66
C ARG A 113 -11.97 -11.28 11.97
N LEU A 114 -11.27 -11.17 13.10
CA LEU A 114 -11.87 -11.05 14.43
C LEU A 114 -12.57 -9.69 14.62
N GLU A 115 -11.95 -8.61 14.15
CA GLU A 115 -12.54 -7.26 14.23
C GLU A 115 -13.83 -7.10 13.40
N LEU A 116 -13.95 -7.86 12.30
CA LEU A 116 -15.11 -7.82 11.42
C LEU A 116 -16.23 -8.80 11.80
N ASP A 117 -16.13 -9.48 12.95
CA ASP A 117 -17.14 -10.42 13.48
C ASP A 117 -17.57 -11.49 12.44
N MET A 118 -16.63 -11.98 11.60
CA MET A 118 -16.92 -12.93 10.52
C MET A 118 -16.95 -14.41 10.98
N PHE A 119 -17.56 -14.70 12.13
CA PHE A 119 -17.73 -16.06 12.68
C PHE A 119 -19.16 -16.62 12.53
#